data_AF-Q5L1A1-F1
#
_entry.id   AF-Q5L1A1-F1
#
_cell.length_a   1.000
_cell.length_b   1.000
_cell.length_c   1.000
_cell.angle_alpha   90.00
_cell.angle_beta   90.00
_cell.angle_gamma   90.00
#
_symmetry.space_group_name_H-M   'P 1'
#
loop_
_entity.id
_entity.type
_entity.pdbx_description
1 polymer ?
#
loop_
_entity_poly.entity_id
_entity_poly.type
_entity_poly.pdbx_seq_one_letter_code
_entity_poly.pdbx_strand_id
1 'polypeptide(L)' 'MTLFVAYFNFLRPHSALEGRVPVVIPELADLPHMPARWTKLIAMAQAFLQQEAA' A
#
# COMPACT_ATOMS: atom_id res chain seq x y z
N MET A 1 12.61 -3.73 3.41
CA MET A 1 12.15 -2.96 4.59
C MET A 1 11.00 -2.01 4.27
N THR A 2 11.06 -1.22 3.19
CA THR A 2 10.04 -0.19 2.87
C THR A 2 8.59 -0.69 2.81
N LEU A 3 8.31 -1.80 2.13
CA LEU A 3 6.94 -2.36 2.04
C LEU A 3 6.39 -2.85 3.37
N PHE A 4 7.28 -3.34 4.25
CA PHE A 4 6.91 -3.75 5.60
C PHE A 4 6.58 -2.51 6.44
N VAL A 5 7.42 -1.47 6.39
CA VAL A 5 7.17 -0.19 7.07
C VAL A 5 5.86 0.44 6.59
N ALA A 6 5.60 0.46 5.28
CA ALA A 6 4.35 0.96 4.72
C ALA A 6 3.15 0.19 5.25
N TYR A 7 3.24 -1.15 5.33
CA TYR A 7 2.19 -1.95 5.94
C TYR A 7 1.98 -1.60 7.42
N PHE A 8 3.03 -1.65 8.23
CA PHE A 8 2.90 -1.49 9.68
C PHE A 8 2.41 -0.12 10.11
N ASN A 9 2.77 0.94 9.39
CA ASN A 9 2.40 2.31 9.74
C ASN A 9 1.08 2.77 9.10
N PHE A 10 0.73 2.26 7.90
CA PHE A 10 -0.35 2.85 7.10
C PHE A 10 -1.41 1.87 6.61
N LEU A 11 -1.07 0.58 6.42
CA LEU A 11 -1.98 -0.40 5.81
C LEU A 11 -2.41 -1.51 6.77
N ARG A 12 -1.95 -1.46 8.02
CA ARG A 12 -2.39 -2.37 9.07
C ARG A 12 -3.69 -1.84 9.69
N PRO A 13 -4.71 -2.68 9.89
CA PRO A 13 -5.87 -2.33 10.69
C PRO A 13 -5.49 -1.90 12.12
N HIS A 14 -6.04 -0.79 12.61
CA HIS A 14 -5.85 -0.34 14.00
C HIS A 14 -7.17 -0.34 14.76
N SER A 15 -7.15 -0.81 16.01
CA SER A 15 -8.32 -0.82 16.90
C SER A 15 -8.84 0.59 17.20
N ALA A 16 -7.93 1.57 17.33
CA ALA A 16 -8.28 2.98 17.52
C ALA A 16 -9.03 3.59 16.32
N LEU A 17 -9.00 2.94 15.16
CA LEU A 17 -9.70 3.33 13.93
C LEU A 17 -10.85 2.37 13.61
N GLU A 18 -11.41 1.67 14.62
CA GLU A 18 -12.49 0.70 14.44
C GLU A 18 -12.12 -0.42 13.43
N GLY A 19 -10.85 -0.85 13.45
CA GLY A 19 -10.34 -1.86 12.53
C GLY A 19 -10.07 -1.35 11.12
N ARG A 20 -10.18 -0.04 10.87
CA ARG A 20 -9.78 0.57 9.59
C ARG A 20 -8.27 0.80 9.53
N VAL A 21 -7.79 1.01 8.30
CA VAL A 21 -6.41 1.38 8.02
C VAL A 21 -6.24 2.91 8.09
N PRO A 22 -5.08 3.43 8.51
CA PRO A 22 -4.81 4.86 8.56
C PRO A 22 -4.84 5.54 7.18
N VAL A 23 -4.42 4.82 6.14
CA VAL A 23 -4.43 5.32 4.76
C VAL A 23 -5.18 4.34 3.86
N VAL A 24 -6.22 4.84 3.18
CA VAL A 24 -6.98 4.08 2.20
C VAL A 24 -6.35 4.29 0.82
N ILE A 25 -5.92 3.18 0.20
CA ILE A 25 -5.40 3.16 -1.16
C ILE A 25 -6.36 2.31 -2.00
N PRO A 26 -7.26 2.93 -2.80
CA PRO A 26 -8.30 2.21 -3.55
C PRO A 26 -7.75 1.07 -4.41
N GLU A 27 -6.59 1.26 -5.02
CA GLU A 27 -5.91 0.30 -5.89
C GLU A 27 -5.48 -0.99 -5.18
N LEU A 28 -5.50 -1.00 -3.84
CA LEU A 28 -5.17 -2.16 -3.00
C LEU A 28 -6.38 -2.83 -2.37
N ALA A 29 -7.58 -2.23 -2.47
CA ALA A 29 -8.77 -2.66 -1.74
C ALA A 29 -9.19 -4.09 -2.10
N ASP A 30 -9.19 -4.40 -3.40
CA ASP A 30 -9.66 -5.69 -3.93
C ASP A 30 -8.57 -6.78 -3.97
N LEU A 31 -7.38 -6.49 -3.44
CA LEU A 31 -6.27 -7.44 -3.49
C LEU A 31 -6.31 -8.40 -2.28
N PRO A 32 -6.24 -9.72 -2.53
CA PRO A 32 -6.64 -10.76 -1.56
C PRO A 32 -5.67 -10.94 -0.39
N HIS A 33 -4.39 -10.58 -0.56
CA HIS A 33 -3.37 -10.74 0.47
C HIS A 33 -2.22 -9.75 0.29
N MET A 34 -1.41 -9.60 1.34
CA MET A 34 -0.30 -8.65 1.36
C MET A 34 0.72 -8.81 0.22
N PRO A 35 1.12 -10.04 -0.20
CA PRO A 35 1.99 -10.19 -1.37
C PRO A 35 1.42 -9.56 -2.66
N ALA A 36 0.11 -9.70 -2.93
CA ALA A 36 -0.51 -9.08 -4.09
C ALA A 36 -0.49 -7.54 -3.98
N ARG A 37 -0.77 -7.02 -2.78
CA ARG A 37 -0.69 -5.59 -2.48
C ARG A 37 0.71 -5.03 -2.67
N TRP A 38 1.75 -5.78 -2.29
CA TRP A 38 3.14 -5.39 -2.50
C TRP A 38 3.51 -5.30 -3.97
N THR A 39 3.10 -6.27 -4.78
CA THR A 39 3.33 -6.22 -6.24
C THR A 39 2.67 -4.97 -6.85
N LYS A 40 1.44 -4.64 -6.45
CA LYS A 40 0.75 -3.43 -6.92
C LYS A 40 1.43 -2.15 -6.46
N LEU A 41 1.87 -2.08 -5.20
CA LEU A 41 2.64 -0.93 -4.67
C LEU A 41 3.93 -0.71 -5.44
N ILE A 42 4.68 -1.77 -5.74
CA ILE A 42 5.90 -1.69 -6.55
C ILE A 42 5.56 -1.17 -7.96
N ALA A 43 4.52 -1.72 -8.59
CA ALA A 43 4.14 -1.31 -9.94
C ALA A 43 3.75 0.18 -10.01
N MET A 44 3.00 0.69 -9.02
CA MET A 44 2.64 2.11 -8.93
C MET A 44 3.87 2.99 -8.70
N ALA A 45 4.81 2.56 -7.85
CA ALA A 45 6.06 3.27 -7.64
C ALA A 45 6.91 3.34 -8.91
N GLN A 46 6.99 2.25 -9.69
CA GLN A 46 7.69 2.25 -10.97
C GLN A 46 7.04 3.20 -11.98
N ALA A 47 5.71 3.19 -12.09
CA ALA A 47 4.98 4.10 -12.97
C ALA A 47 5.21 5.57 -12.59
N PHE A 48 5.22 5.87 -11.29
CA PHE A 48 5.53 7.21 -10.78
C PHE A 48 6.94 7.67 -11.18
N LEU A 49 7.96 6.82 -10.97
CA LEU A 49 9.34 7.15 -11.35
C LEU A 49 9.51 7.37 -12.86
N GLN A 50 8.79 6.60 -13.69
CA GLN A 50 8.80 6.80 -15.14
C GLN A 50 8.15 8.12 -15.56
N GLN A 51 7.10 8.54 -14.86
CA GLN A 51 6.45 9.84 -15.10
C GLN A 51 7.34 11.01 -14.66
N GLU A 52 8.04 10.89 -13.54
CA GLU A 52 8.99 11.93 -13.09
C GLU A 52 10.22 12.07 -13.99
N ALA A 53 10.63 10.98 -14.66
CA ALA A 53 11.78 10.98 -15.55
C ALA A 53 11.49 11.52 -16.97
N ALA A 54 10.22 11.81 -17.30
CA ALA A 54 9.75 12.29 -18.59
C ALA A 54 9.58 13.82 -18.62
#